data_AF-A0A550CSS2-F1
#
_entry.id   AF-A0A550CSS2-F1
#
_cell.length_a   1.000
_cell.length_b   1.000
_cell.length_c   1.000
_cell.angle_alpha   90.00
_cell.angle_beta   90.00
_cell.angle_gamma   90.00
#
_symmetry.space_group_name_H-M   'P 1'
#
loop_
_entity.id
_entity.type
_entity.pdbx_description
1 polymer ?
#
loop_
_entity_poly.entity_id
_entity_poly.type
_entity_poly.pdbx_seq_one_letter_code
_entity_poly.pdbx_strand_id
1 'polypeptide(L)'
;MFDSFKIRRATKAKAALYPASTFPACHHPCTATSCNYANPPSRSAGTFRCRGAPSGPFTCTGLYVVTGKEAKANQQYWEARRASRLAQARAEEERLAREKKKREGRAAEVKQARTALWEEDMRAWGREMEGREQYARDKAVRKEARRLRRAERYERPRAPTPEQSWRESAVAYLQHQLPDGHAHVGRDNGQRARQWVVHNV
;
A
#
# COMPACT_ATOMS: atom_id res chain seq x y z
N MET A 1 -11.53 30.33 -85.36
CA MET A 1 -10.10 30.38 -84.96
C MET A 1 -10.01 29.80 -83.56
N PHE A 2 -9.43 28.61 -83.41
CA PHE A 2 -9.21 27.99 -82.10
C PHE A 2 -7.80 28.34 -81.64
N ASP A 3 -7.70 29.06 -80.53
CA ASP A 3 -6.43 29.41 -79.92
C ASP A 3 -5.69 28.15 -79.46
N SER A 4 -4.44 28.04 -79.89
CA SER A 4 -3.52 26.97 -79.54
C SER A 4 -3.19 27.04 -78.06
N PHE A 5 -3.85 26.22 -77.23
CA PHE A 5 -3.47 26.03 -75.83
C PHE A 5 -2.06 25.44 -75.76
N LYS A 6 -1.07 26.31 -75.56
CA LYS A 6 0.30 25.92 -75.23
C LYS A 6 0.26 25.17 -73.89
N ILE A 7 0.38 23.84 -73.93
CA ILE A 7 0.57 23.00 -72.75
C ILE A 7 1.88 23.43 -72.09
N ARG A 8 1.80 24.31 -71.09
CA ARG A 8 2.95 24.69 -70.26
C ARG A 8 3.36 23.45 -69.46
N ARG A 9 4.56 22.93 -69.74
CA ARG A 9 5.21 21.87 -68.93
C ARG A 9 5.09 22.26 -67.45
N ALA A 10 4.49 21.38 -66.65
CA ALA A 10 4.35 21.59 -65.22
C ALA A 10 5.73 21.82 -64.60
N THR A 11 6.00 23.06 -64.19
CA THR A 11 7.25 23.45 -63.54
C THR A 11 7.31 22.86 -62.14
N LYS A 12 8.52 22.46 -61.75
CA LYS A 12 9.02 21.92 -60.45
C LYS A 12 8.36 22.46 -59.16
N ALA A 13 7.70 23.62 -59.21
CA ALA A 13 7.04 24.28 -58.08
C ALA A 13 5.87 23.50 -57.46
N LYS A 14 5.15 22.64 -58.21
CA LYS A 14 4.05 21.83 -57.63
C LYS A 14 4.52 20.61 -56.81
N ALA A 15 5.80 20.23 -56.88
CA ALA A 15 6.36 19.18 -56.04
C ALA A 15 6.49 19.61 -54.55
N ALA A 16 6.51 20.92 -54.28
CA ALA A 16 6.61 21.48 -52.93
C ALA A 16 5.27 21.55 -52.16
N LEU A 17 4.14 21.31 -52.82
CA LEU A 17 2.80 21.29 -52.21
C LEU A 17 2.49 20.00 -51.44
N TYR A 18 3.36 19.01 -51.51
CA TYR A 18 3.26 17.79 -50.72
C TYR A 18 4.24 17.90 -49.54
N PRO A 19 3.82 17.58 -48.30
CA PRO A 19 4.72 17.59 -47.15
C PRO A 19 5.95 16.73 -47.49
N ALA A 20 7.15 17.18 -47.13
CA ALA A 20 8.41 16.49 -47.39
C ALA A 20 8.20 14.99 -47.16
N SER A 21 8.12 14.24 -48.27
CA SER A 21 7.34 13.01 -48.26
C SER A 21 7.95 12.04 -47.28
N THR A 22 7.20 11.70 -46.24
CA THR A 22 7.48 10.49 -45.45
C THR A 22 7.25 9.22 -46.28
N PHE A 23 6.88 9.34 -47.56
CA PHE A 23 6.86 8.30 -48.57
C PHE A 23 8.18 8.28 -49.36
N PRO A 24 8.57 7.15 -49.99
CA PRO A 24 9.67 7.14 -50.94
C PRO A 24 9.49 8.27 -51.94
N ALA A 25 10.57 9.00 -52.26
CA ALA A 25 10.58 9.92 -53.40
C ALA A 25 10.25 9.23 -54.74
N CYS A 26 10.18 7.89 -54.75
CA CYS A 26 9.95 7.02 -55.88
C CYS A 26 8.45 6.75 -56.14
N HIS A 27 7.62 7.80 -56.12
CA HIS A 27 6.30 7.70 -56.72
C HIS A 27 6.45 7.58 -58.23
N HIS A 28 5.68 6.67 -58.84
CA HIS A 28 5.79 6.37 -60.26
C HIS A 28 4.81 7.22 -61.06
N PRO A 29 5.27 8.02 -62.04
CA PRO A 29 4.38 8.80 -62.88
C PRO A 29 3.54 7.87 -63.76
N CYS A 30 2.29 8.26 -63.99
CA CYS A 30 1.44 7.57 -64.96
C CYS A 30 1.93 7.85 -66.39
N THR A 31 1.77 6.89 -67.29
CA THR A 31 2.03 7.03 -68.72
C THR A 31 1.02 7.93 -69.42
N ALA A 32 -0.18 8.09 -68.86
CA ALA A 32 -1.17 9.04 -69.37
C ALA A 32 -0.72 10.47 -69.08
N THR A 33 -0.49 11.26 -70.14
CA THR A 33 0.03 12.65 -70.06
C THR A 33 -0.87 13.60 -69.28
N SER A 34 -2.17 13.33 -69.22
CA SER A 34 -3.15 14.09 -68.44
C SER A 34 -3.24 13.67 -66.97
N CYS A 35 -2.60 12.55 -66.58
CA CYS A 35 -2.68 12.02 -65.23
C CYS A 35 -1.49 12.45 -64.38
N ASN A 36 -1.76 13.31 -63.40
CA ASN A 36 -0.76 13.78 -62.42
C ASN A 36 -0.76 12.96 -61.12
N TYR A 37 -1.39 11.78 -61.11
CA TYR A 37 -1.50 10.96 -59.90
C TYR A 37 -0.16 10.31 -59.54
N ALA A 38 0.27 10.46 -58.29
CA ALA A 38 1.49 9.86 -57.75
C ALA A 38 1.24 8.40 -57.37
N ASN A 39 1.49 7.46 -58.30
CA ASN A 39 1.26 6.05 -58.02
C ASN A 39 2.14 5.55 -56.87
N PRO A 40 1.64 4.66 -56.01
CA PRO A 40 2.40 4.16 -54.89
C PRO A 40 3.63 3.36 -55.35
N PRO A 41 4.73 3.39 -54.57
CA PRO A 41 5.94 2.64 -54.87
C PRO A 41 5.66 1.12 -54.85
N SER A 42 6.01 0.42 -55.94
CA SER A 42 5.95 -1.05 -56.01
C SER A 42 7.30 -1.68 -55.67
N ARG A 43 7.28 -2.85 -55.03
CA ARG A 43 8.47 -3.68 -54.74
C ARG A 43 8.82 -4.65 -55.86
N SER A 44 7.94 -4.80 -56.85
CA SER A 44 8.17 -5.62 -58.04
C SER A 44 8.34 -4.74 -59.27
N ALA A 45 9.25 -5.14 -60.14
CA ALA A 45 9.38 -4.55 -61.46
C ALA A 45 8.21 -5.00 -62.34
N GLY A 46 7.78 -4.12 -63.24
CA GLY A 46 6.70 -4.44 -64.18
C GLY A 46 5.83 -3.23 -64.50
N THR A 47 4.76 -3.50 -65.23
CA THR A 47 3.77 -2.50 -65.64
C THR A 47 2.51 -2.68 -64.81
N PHE A 48 2.06 -1.61 -64.17
CA PHE A 48 0.93 -1.62 -63.26
C PHE A 48 -0.14 -0.64 -63.73
N ARG A 49 -1.40 -0.90 -63.37
CA ARG A 49 -2.50 0.03 -63.65
C ARG A 49 -2.42 1.22 -62.72
N CYS A 50 -2.50 2.42 -63.27
CA CYS A 50 -2.62 3.63 -62.48
C CYS A 50 -3.89 3.55 -61.62
N ARG A 51 -3.77 3.87 -60.34
CA ARG A 51 -4.93 3.84 -59.44
C ARG A 51 -5.83 5.06 -59.59
N GLY A 52 -5.34 6.13 -60.23
CA GLY A 52 -6.04 7.42 -60.31
C GLY A 52 -6.30 8.04 -58.94
N ALA A 53 -6.99 9.18 -58.92
CA ALA A 53 -7.40 9.81 -57.66
C ALA A 53 -8.52 8.97 -57.00
N PRO A 54 -8.34 8.43 -55.78
CA PRO A 54 -9.30 7.51 -55.16
C PRO A 54 -10.68 8.14 -54.87
N SER A 55 -10.83 9.46 -54.96
CA SER A 55 -12.06 10.20 -54.65
C SER A 55 -12.66 10.98 -55.83
N GLY A 56 -12.19 10.78 -57.07
CA GLY A 56 -12.68 11.51 -58.25
C GLY A 56 -13.44 10.63 -59.26
N PRO A 57 -14.29 11.21 -60.12
CA PRO A 57 -15.02 10.47 -61.16
C PRO A 57 -14.13 9.94 -62.29
N PHE A 58 -12.84 10.30 -62.31
CA PHE A 58 -11.90 9.92 -63.34
C PHE A 58 -11.06 8.71 -62.90
N THR A 59 -11.46 7.53 -63.33
CA THR A 59 -10.59 6.35 -63.31
C THR A 59 -9.51 6.52 -64.38
N CYS A 60 -8.26 6.72 -63.95
CA CYS A 60 -7.15 6.74 -64.89
C CYS A 60 -6.93 5.31 -65.41
N THR A 61 -7.13 5.08 -66.70
CA THR A 61 -6.84 3.80 -67.36
C THR A 61 -5.38 3.66 -67.79
N GLY A 62 -4.56 4.69 -67.52
CA GLY A 62 -3.14 4.70 -67.81
C GLY A 62 -2.39 3.65 -67.00
N LEU A 63 -1.16 3.39 -67.42
CA LEU A 63 -0.26 2.45 -66.76
C LEU A 63 0.87 3.23 -66.08
N TYR A 64 1.69 2.56 -65.28
CA TYR A 64 2.99 3.07 -64.88
C TYR A 64 3.98 1.91 -64.87
N VAL A 65 5.24 2.21 -65.18
CA VAL A 65 6.31 1.22 -65.28
C VAL A 65 7.23 1.39 -64.08
N VAL A 66 7.56 0.27 -63.44
CA VAL A 66 8.54 0.20 -62.38
C VAL A 66 9.72 -0.61 -62.87
N THR A 67 10.89 0.01 -62.96
CA THR A 67 12.11 -0.67 -63.36
C THR A 67 12.64 -1.57 -62.24
N GLY A 68 13.48 -2.54 -62.58
CA GLY A 68 14.15 -3.40 -61.58
C GLY A 68 14.94 -2.62 -60.53
N LYS A 69 15.59 -1.52 -60.95
CA LYS A 69 16.36 -0.64 -60.06
C LYS A 69 15.45 0.07 -59.06
N GLU A 70 14.31 0.58 -59.51
CA GLU A 70 13.33 1.27 -58.65
C GLU A 70 12.62 0.30 -57.71
N ALA A 71 12.25 -0.90 -58.19
CA ALA A 71 11.66 -1.94 -57.36
C ALA A 71 12.58 -2.33 -56.19
N LYS A 72 13.89 -2.49 -56.47
CA LYS A 72 14.91 -2.76 -55.44
C LYS A 72 15.07 -1.61 -54.45
N ALA A 73 15.10 -0.35 -54.92
CA ALA A 73 15.17 0.81 -54.04
C ALA A 73 13.93 0.92 -53.13
N ASN A 74 12.74 0.69 -53.69
CA ASN A 74 11.50 0.66 -52.92
C ASN A 74 11.50 -0.46 -51.88
N GLN A 75 12.00 -1.64 -52.24
CA GLN A 75 12.13 -2.76 -51.32
C GLN A 75 13.05 -2.41 -50.13
N GLN A 76 14.24 -1.88 -50.40
CA GLN A 76 15.20 -1.48 -49.37
C GLN A 76 14.62 -0.42 -48.44
N TYR A 77 13.91 0.57 -48.98
CA TYR A 77 13.22 1.58 -48.19
C TYR A 77 12.22 0.95 -47.21
N TRP A 78 11.36 0.06 -47.70
CA TRP A 78 10.33 -0.57 -46.86
C TRP A 78 10.92 -1.49 -45.79
N GLU A 79 12.01 -2.17 -46.11
CA GLU A 79 12.76 -3.00 -45.17
C GLU A 79 13.42 -2.13 -44.08
N ALA A 80 14.11 -1.06 -44.46
CA ALA A 80 14.69 -0.10 -43.51
C ALA A 80 13.63 0.52 -42.59
N ARG A 81 12.48 0.91 -43.15
CA ARG A 81 11.36 1.45 -42.37
C ARG A 81 10.78 0.42 -41.41
N ARG A 82 10.65 -0.84 -41.83
CA ARG A 82 10.18 -1.93 -40.97
C ARG A 82 11.17 -2.19 -39.84
N ALA A 83 12.46 -2.26 -40.15
CA ALA A 83 13.52 -2.44 -39.16
C ALA A 83 13.53 -1.29 -38.13
N SER A 84 13.40 -0.04 -38.59
CA SER A 84 13.30 1.13 -37.71
C SER A 84 12.10 1.05 -36.78
N ARG A 85 10.91 0.68 -37.27
CA ARG A 85 9.71 0.50 -36.44
C ARG A 85 9.88 -0.60 -35.40
N LEU A 86 10.50 -1.73 -35.77
CA LEU A 86 10.78 -2.81 -34.83
C LEU A 86 11.79 -2.39 -33.75
N ALA A 87 12.82 -1.63 -34.11
CA ALA A 87 13.78 -1.08 -33.16
C ALA A 87 13.12 -0.10 -32.18
N GLN A 88 12.24 0.77 -32.67
CA GLN A 88 11.45 1.69 -31.83
C GLN A 88 10.55 0.92 -30.85
N ALA A 89 9.83 -0.11 -31.33
CA ALA A 89 8.98 -0.92 -30.48
C ALA A 89 9.76 -1.63 -29.36
N ARG A 90 10.94 -2.18 -29.67
CA ARG A 90 11.83 -2.80 -28.66
C ARG A 90 12.34 -1.79 -27.64
N ALA A 91 12.75 -0.60 -28.08
CA ALA A 91 13.21 0.45 -27.19
C ALA A 91 12.09 0.94 -26.26
N GLU A 92 10.86 1.04 -26.77
CA GLU A 92 9.68 1.37 -25.98
C GLU A 92 9.34 0.28 -24.97
N GLU A 93 9.36 -0.99 -25.37
CA GLU A 93 9.16 -2.14 -24.48
C GLU A 93 10.20 -2.15 -23.35
N GLU A 94 11.47 -1.93 -23.66
CA GLU A 94 12.53 -1.85 -22.65
C GLU A 94 12.32 -0.68 -21.68
N ARG A 95 11.91 0.49 -22.19
CA ARG A 95 11.57 1.65 -21.35
C ARG A 95 10.43 1.32 -20.40
N LEU A 96 9.35 0.73 -20.90
CA LEU A 96 8.18 0.34 -20.10
C LEU A 96 8.55 -0.71 -19.05
N ALA A 97 9.40 -1.68 -19.39
CA ALA A 97 9.91 -2.68 -18.45
C ALA A 97 10.74 -2.04 -17.31
N ARG A 98 11.61 -1.08 -17.64
CA ARG A 98 12.38 -0.30 -16.65
C ARG A 98 11.48 0.51 -15.74
N GLU A 99 10.46 1.17 -16.28
CA GLU A 99 9.48 1.93 -15.50
C GLU A 99 8.65 1.04 -14.57
N LYS A 100 8.20 -0.12 -15.06
CA LYS A 100 7.51 -1.13 -14.25
C LYS A 100 8.37 -1.58 -13.08
N LYS A 101 9.63 -1.95 -13.33
CA LYS A 101 10.58 -2.34 -12.26
C LYS A 101 10.78 -1.23 -11.22
N LYS A 102 10.91 0.03 -11.65
CA LYS A 102 11.00 1.19 -10.73
C LYS A 102 9.73 1.36 -9.90
N ARG A 103 8.55 1.16 -10.49
CA ARG A 103 7.26 1.24 -9.79
C ARG A 103 7.12 0.12 -8.75
N GLU A 104 7.50 -1.10 -9.10
CA GLU A 104 7.51 -2.24 -8.19
C GLU A 104 8.47 -2.04 -7.02
N GLY A 105 9.68 -1.52 -7.27
CA GLY A 105 10.64 -1.18 -6.23
C GLY A 105 10.08 -0.16 -5.22
N ARG A 106 9.49 0.94 -5.70
CA ARG A 106 8.83 1.94 -4.84
C ARG A 106 7.65 1.36 -4.05
N ALA A 107 6.85 0.49 -4.67
CA ALA A 107 5.75 -0.17 -3.97
C ALA A 107 6.24 -1.11 -2.86
N ALA A 108 7.35 -1.82 -3.08
CA ALA A 108 7.99 -2.66 -2.08
C ALA A 108 8.52 -1.82 -0.90
N GLU A 109 9.18 -0.69 -1.18
CA GLU A 109 9.68 0.25 -0.16
C GLU A 109 8.54 0.81 0.69
N VAL A 110 7.44 1.27 0.08
CA VAL A 110 6.25 1.75 0.81
C VAL A 110 5.64 0.65 1.67
N LYS A 111 5.58 -0.59 1.16
CA LYS A 111 5.07 -1.73 1.93
C LYS A 111 5.96 -2.02 3.15
N GLN A 112 7.28 -1.99 2.99
CA GLN A 112 8.23 -2.18 4.08
C GLN A 112 8.10 -1.09 5.14
N ALA A 113 8.04 0.18 4.72
CA ALA A 113 7.84 1.31 5.63
C ALA A 113 6.53 1.18 6.42
N ARG A 114 5.43 0.79 5.75
CA ARG A 114 4.14 0.56 6.41
C ARG A 114 4.20 -0.59 7.43
N THR A 115 4.88 -1.68 7.11
CA THR A 115 5.06 -2.79 8.05
C THR A 115 5.89 -2.35 9.26
N ALA A 116 6.96 -1.58 9.05
CA ALA A 116 7.79 -1.08 10.15
C ALA A 116 7.00 -0.17 11.10
N LEU A 117 6.19 0.76 10.57
CA LEU A 117 5.31 1.61 11.38
C LEU A 117 4.31 0.77 12.19
N TRP A 118 3.69 -0.23 11.57
CA TRP A 118 2.76 -1.13 12.27
C TRP A 118 3.44 -1.90 13.41
N GLU A 119 4.68 -2.38 13.20
CA GLU A 119 5.44 -3.06 14.26
C GLU A 119 5.78 -2.11 15.42
N GLU A 120 6.12 -0.85 15.13
CA GLU A 120 6.38 0.17 16.16
C GLU A 120 5.11 0.47 16.97
N ASP A 121 3.97 0.62 16.32
CA ASP A 121 2.67 0.81 16.96
C ASP A 121 2.31 -0.38 17.86
N MET A 122 2.50 -1.61 17.39
CA MET A 122 2.25 -2.81 18.19
C MET A 122 3.16 -2.90 19.42
N ARG A 123 4.43 -2.50 19.29
CA ARG A 123 5.34 -2.40 20.44
C ARG A 123 4.93 -1.31 21.41
N ALA A 124 4.47 -0.15 20.92
CA ALA A 124 3.98 0.95 21.75
C ALA A 124 2.73 0.54 22.53
N TRP A 125 1.79 -0.10 21.85
CA TRP A 125 0.59 -0.66 22.48
C TRP A 125 0.93 -1.72 23.53
N GLY A 126 1.89 -2.61 23.26
CA GLY A 126 2.40 -3.57 24.24
C GLY A 126 2.91 -2.90 25.53
N ARG A 127 3.72 -1.84 25.40
CA ARG A 127 4.19 -1.06 26.56
C ARG A 127 3.05 -0.38 27.32
N GLU A 128 2.05 0.12 26.62
CA GLU A 128 0.87 0.71 27.26
C GLU A 128 0.10 -0.34 28.08
N MET A 129 -0.08 -1.54 27.53
CA MET A 129 -0.77 -2.65 28.21
C MET A 129 0.00 -3.10 29.45
N GLU A 130 1.33 -3.25 29.37
CA GLU A 130 2.18 -3.53 30.53
C GLU A 130 2.04 -2.46 31.61
N GLY A 131 2.02 -1.18 31.23
CA GLY A 131 1.81 -0.07 32.16
C GLY A 131 0.45 -0.13 32.87
N ARG A 132 -0.62 -0.47 32.14
CA ARG A 132 -1.96 -0.66 32.71
C ARG A 132 -2.01 -1.83 33.69
N GLU A 133 -1.37 -2.94 33.36
CA GLU A 133 -1.27 -4.09 34.26
C GLU A 133 -0.48 -3.76 35.52
N GLN A 134 0.66 -3.09 35.38
CA GLN A 134 1.49 -2.67 36.51
C GLN A 134 0.70 -1.75 37.45
N TYR A 135 -0.01 -0.77 36.89
CA TYR A 135 -0.89 0.10 37.66
C TYR A 135 -1.99 -0.67 38.41
N ALA A 136 -2.58 -1.68 37.77
CA ALA A 136 -3.59 -2.53 38.41
C ALA A 136 -3.01 -3.34 39.59
N ARG A 137 -1.80 -3.91 39.41
CA ARG A 137 -1.06 -4.60 40.49
C ARG A 137 -0.77 -3.67 41.65
N ASP A 138 -0.21 -2.50 41.38
CA ASP A 138 0.13 -1.50 42.41
C ASP A 138 -1.13 -1.02 43.15
N LYS A 139 -2.23 -0.82 42.43
CA LYS A 139 -3.53 -0.46 43.03
C LYS A 139 -4.04 -1.58 43.95
N ALA A 140 -3.90 -2.84 43.57
CA ALA A 140 -4.28 -3.98 44.41
C ALA A 140 -3.42 -4.05 45.68
N VAL A 141 -2.09 -3.89 45.56
CA VAL A 141 -1.16 -3.84 46.70
C VAL A 141 -1.52 -2.70 47.66
N ARG A 142 -1.78 -1.49 47.13
CA ARG A 142 -2.21 -0.34 47.95
C ARG A 142 -3.54 -0.58 48.65
N LYS A 143 -4.49 -1.23 47.97
CA LYS A 143 -5.79 -1.59 48.55
C LYS A 143 -5.62 -2.58 49.70
N GLU A 144 -4.80 -3.60 49.53
CA GLU A 144 -4.53 -4.60 50.57
C GLU A 144 -3.79 -4.00 51.77
N ALA A 145 -2.77 -3.18 51.55
CA ALA A 145 -2.08 -2.44 52.62
C ALA A 145 -3.02 -1.50 53.41
N ARG A 146 -4.06 -0.94 52.76
CA ARG A 146 -5.11 -0.19 53.46
C ARG A 146 -6.03 -1.09 54.29
N ARG A 147 -6.32 -2.31 53.83
CA ARG A 147 -7.11 -3.29 54.58
C ARG A 147 -6.35 -3.75 55.83
N LEU A 148 -5.08 -4.11 55.69
CA LEU A 148 -4.22 -4.49 56.82
C LEU A 148 -4.14 -3.38 57.88
N ARG A 149 -3.87 -2.13 57.49
CA ARG A 149 -3.86 -0.99 58.44
C ARG A 149 -5.20 -0.75 59.14
N ARG A 150 -6.33 -1.05 58.47
CA ARG A 150 -7.65 -0.97 59.09
C ARG A 150 -7.83 -2.11 60.11
N ALA A 151 -7.46 -3.33 59.75
CA ALA A 151 -7.51 -4.48 60.65
C ALA A 151 -6.65 -4.24 61.90
N GLU A 152 -5.40 -3.83 61.73
CA GLU A 152 -4.48 -3.49 62.82
C GLU A 152 -5.05 -2.39 63.74
N ARG A 153 -5.72 -1.38 63.16
CA ARG A 153 -6.40 -0.34 63.95
C ARG A 153 -7.55 -0.91 64.81
N TYR A 154 -8.29 -1.90 64.30
CA TYR A 154 -9.38 -2.53 65.05
C TYR A 154 -8.89 -3.53 66.10
N GLU A 155 -7.75 -4.20 65.85
CA GLU A 155 -7.13 -5.13 66.79
C GLU A 155 -6.35 -4.42 67.89
N ARG A 156 -5.90 -3.18 67.67
CA ARG A 156 -5.23 -2.40 68.72
C ARG A 156 -6.17 -2.27 69.92
N PRO A 157 -5.79 -2.78 71.10
CA PRO A 157 -6.61 -2.67 72.29
C PRO A 157 -6.98 -1.20 72.47
N ARG A 158 -8.28 -0.92 72.57
CA ARG A 158 -8.69 0.43 72.96
C ARG A 158 -8.05 0.70 74.31
N ALA A 159 -7.41 1.86 74.43
CA ALA A 159 -6.93 2.30 75.73
C ALA A 159 -8.09 2.15 76.73
N PRO A 160 -7.85 1.52 77.90
CA PRO A 160 -8.90 1.34 78.88
C PRO A 160 -9.51 2.72 79.14
N THR A 161 -10.84 2.77 79.13
CA THR A 161 -11.53 4.00 79.52
C THR A 161 -11.08 4.38 80.93
N PRO A 162 -11.11 5.67 81.32
CA PRO A 162 -10.70 6.07 82.67
C PRO A 162 -11.35 5.19 83.75
N GLU A 163 -12.64 4.89 83.61
CA GLU A 163 -13.36 4.00 84.52
C GLU A 163 -12.81 2.56 84.57
N GLN A 164 -12.48 1.96 83.41
CA GLN A 164 -11.83 0.65 83.35
C GLN A 164 -10.43 0.69 83.99
N SER A 165 -9.65 1.73 83.70
CA SER A 165 -8.33 1.94 84.29
C SER A 165 -8.40 2.08 85.82
N TRP A 166 -9.42 2.77 86.34
CA TRP A 166 -9.67 2.88 87.78
C TRP A 166 -10.05 1.54 88.39
N ARG A 167 -10.93 0.76 87.75
CA ARG A 167 -11.32 -0.58 88.22
C ARG A 167 -10.14 -1.55 88.25
N GLU A 168 -9.32 -1.58 87.20
CA GLU A 168 -8.11 -2.39 87.13
C GLU A 168 -7.10 -1.99 88.22
N SER A 169 -6.92 -0.68 88.43
CA SER A 169 -6.05 -0.16 89.49
C SER A 169 -6.56 -0.51 90.90
N ALA A 170 -7.88 -0.46 91.12
CA ALA A 170 -8.52 -0.84 92.38
C ALA A 170 -8.39 -2.36 92.65
N VAL A 171 -8.54 -3.20 91.63
CA VAL A 171 -8.32 -4.66 91.74
C VAL A 171 -6.86 -4.95 92.10
N ALA A 172 -5.91 -4.31 91.42
CA ALA A 172 -4.49 -4.48 91.72
C ALA A 172 -4.13 -4.02 93.15
N TYR A 173 -4.70 -2.90 93.61
CA TYR A 173 -4.52 -2.41 94.98
C TYR A 173 -5.08 -3.40 96.02
N LEU A 174 -6.27 -3.94 95.80
CA LEU A 174 -6.89 -4.92 96.70
C LEU A 174 -6.13 -6.25 96.74
N GLN A 175 -5.60 -6.71 95.61
CA GLN A 175 -4.73 -7.91 95.55
C GLN A 175 -3.44 -7.72 96.35
N HIS A 176 -2.88 -6.51 96.38
CA HIS A 176 -1.69 -6.20 97.18
C HIS A 176 -1.97 -6.08 98.69
N GLN A 177 -3.23 -5.90 99.10
CA GLN A 177 -3.61 -5.78 100.52
C GLN A 177 -4.05 -7.09 101.17
N LEU A 178 -4.22 -8.17 100.42
CA LEU A 178 -4.55 -9.47 100.97
C LEU A 178 -3.26 -10.28 101.16
N PRO A 179 -2.79 -10.51 102.40
CA PRO A 179 -1.65 -11.39 102.65
C PRO A 179 -2.01 -12.82 102.23
N ASP A 180 -1.05 -13.56 101.68
CA ASP A 180 -1.19 -14.91 101.13
C ASP A 180 -1.99 -15.86 102.04
N GLY A 181 -3.31 -15.88 101.84
CA GLY A 181 -4.26 -16.71 102.57
C GLY A 181 -4.74 -17.83 101.67
N HIS A 182 -4.10 -18.99 101.80
CA HIS A 182 -4.47 -20.26 101.16
C HIS A 182 -5.99 -20.51 101.15
N ALA A 183 -6.58 -20.56 99.96
CA ALA A 183 -7.94 -21.06 99.77
C ALA A 183 -7.92 -22.22 98.76
N HIS A 184 -7.81 -23.43 99.30
CA HIS A 184 -8.15 -24.67 98.61
C HIS A 184 -9.67 -24.67 98.36
N VAL A 185 -10.09 -24.58 97.09
CA VAL A 185 -11.48 -24.86 96.71
C VAL A 185 -11.47 -25.90 95.61
N GLY A 186 -12.15 -27.01 95.89
CA GLY A 186 -12.11 -28.26 95.16
C GLY A 186 -12.65 -28.16 93.74
N ARG A 187 -11.99 -28.93 92.87
CA ARG A 187 -12.59 -29.54 91.69
C ARG A 187 -13.79 -30.37 92.17
N ASP A 188 -14.97 -30.12 91.63
CA ASP A 188 -15.79 -31.19 91.06
C ASP A 188 -17.09 -30.67 90.42
N ASN A 189 -17.49 -31.41 89.38
CA ASN A 189 -18.77 -31.44 88.69
C ASN A 189 -19.07 -30.37 87.64
N GLY A 190 -19.20 -30.86 86.39
CA GLY A 190 -19.91 -30.10 85.37
C GLY A 190 -19.78 -30.58 83.93
N GLN A 191 -19.72 -31.89 83.66
CA GLN A 191 -20.06 -32.39 82.32
C GLN A 191 -21.45 -31.89 81.92
N ARG A 192 -21.55 -31.05 80.88
CA ARG A 192 -22.75 -31.00 80.04
C ARG A 192 -22.47 -30.40 78.65
N ALA A 193 -22.80 -31.22 77.68
CA ALA A 193 -22.84 -31.01 76.24
C ALA A 193 -23.36 -29.65 75.77
N ARG A 194 -22.86 -29.18 74.62
CA ARG A 194 -23.66 -29.12 73.38
C ARG A 194 -22.80 -28.81 72.14
N GLN A 195 -22.82 -29.81 71.28
CA GLN A 195 -22.47 -29.84 69.86
C GLN A 195 -23.42 -28.91 69.08
N TRP A 196 -22.90 -27.99 68.27
CA TRP A 196 -23.62 -27.42 67.12
C TRP A 196 -22.64 -27.28 65.95
N VAL A 197 -22.67 -28.31 65.10
CA VAL A 197 -22.20 -28.25 63.73
C VAL A 197 -23.27 -27.50 62.95
N VAL A 198 -22.90 -26.40 62.29
CA VAL A 198 -23.74 -25.81 61.23
C VAL A 198 -22.86 -25.68 59.99
N HIS A 199 -23.05 -26.63 59.08
CA HIS A 199 -22.74 -26.44 57.66
C HIS A 199 -23.63 -25.32 57.12
N ASN A 200 -23.06 -24.37 56.39
CA ASN A 200 -23.80 -23.67 55.35
C ASN A 200 -22.96 -23.62 54.08
N VAL A 201 -23.69 -23.95 53.02
CA VAL A 201 -23.33 -24.02 51.60
C VAL A 201 -23.11 -22.62 51.04
#